data_AF-X1QAU9-F1
#
_entry.id   AF-X1QAU9-F1
#
_cell.length_a   1.000
_cell.length_b   1.000
_cell.length_c   1.000
_cell.angle_alpha   90.00
_cell.angle_beta   90.00
_cell.angle_gamma   90.00
#
_symmetry.space_group_name_H-M   'P 1'
#
loop_
_entity.id
_entity.type
_entity.pdbx_description
1 polymer ?
#
loop_
_entity_poly.entity_id
_entity_poly.type
_entity_poly.pdbx_seq_one_letter_code
_entity_poly.pdbx_strand_id
1 'polypeptide(L)' 'MSGYEAQAMSYYNTGRMPHNELNYEDKSYARCFVPLEFGRFLYDPDLALDPAHFRNLQLRIDHNYALGGSSPNVAY' A
#
# COMPACT_ATOMS: atom_id res chain seq x y z
N MET A 1 -10.05 -3.14 -5.90
CA MET A 1 -9.55 -2.65 -4.61
C MET A 1 -8.82 -1.34 -4.84
N SER A 2 -9.19 -0.29 -4.13
CA SER A 2 -8.48 0.99 -4.10
C SER A 2 -7.48 1.04 -2.94
N GLY A 3 -6.55 2.00 -2.98
CA GLY A 3 -5.60 2.20 -1.86
C GLY A 3 -6.31 2.51 -0.54
N TYR A 4 -7.43 3.23 -0.58
CA TYR A 4 -8.24 3.53 0.61
C TYR A 4 -8.86 2.28 1.22
N GLU A 5 -9.42 1.39 0.38
CA GLU A 5 -10.00 0.12 0.83
C GLU A 5 -8.93 -0.76 1.47
N ALA A 6 -7.74 -0.84 0.88
CA ALA A 6 -6.62 -1.62 1.42
C ALA A 6 -6.15 -1.10 2.79
N GLN A 7 -6.01 0.23 2.94
CA GLN A 7 -5.68 0.83 4.25
C GLN A 7 -6.79 0.62 5.28
N ALA A 8 -8.06 0.77 4.88
CA ALA A 8 -9.19 0.55 5.77
C ALA A 8 -9.24 -0.90 6.26
N MET A 9 -9.03 -1.87 5.36
CA MET A 9 -8.96 -3.29 5.72
C MET A 9 -7.86 -3.54 6.75
N SER A 10 -6.67 -2.98 6.54
CA SER A 10 -5.56 -3.14 7.50
C SER A 10 -5.85 -2.50 8.85
N TYR A 11 -6.52 -1.34 8.88
CA TYR A 11 -6.98 -0.73 10.12
C TYR A 11 -7.99 -1.61 10.86
N TYR A 12 -9.00 -2.14 10.16
CA TYR A 12 -10.00 -3.01 10.79
C TYR A 12 -9.42 -4.34 11.27
N ASN A 13 -8.40 -4.86 10.60
CA ASN A 13 -7.75 -6.11 10.98
C ASN A 13 -6.82 -5.94 12.18
N THR A 14 -6.01 -4.87 12.20
CA THR A 14 -4.97 -4.66 13.22
C THR A 14 -5.39 -3.73 14.36
N GLY A 15 -6.48 -2.99 14.20
CA GLY A 15 -6.89 -1.89 15.09
C GLY A 15 -5.93 -0.70 15.06
N ARG A 16 -4.96 -0.67 14.13
CA ARG A 16 -3.90 0.34 14.05
C ARG A 16 -3.86 0.97 12.67
N MET A 17 -3.67 2.28 12.64
CA MET A 17 -3.56 3.00 11.37
C MET A 17 -2.24 2.62 10.68
N PRO A 18 -2.26 2.24 9.38
CA PRO A 18 -1.05 2.11 8.59
C PRO A 18 -0.25 3.41 8.59
N HIS A 19 1.08 3.29 8.61
CA HIS A 19 1.96 4.45 8.75
C HIS A 19 1.81 5.41 7.57
N ASN A 20 1.43 6.65 7.84
CA ASN A 20 1.26 7.69 6.82
C ASN A 20 1.90 8.99 7.30
N GLU A 21 2.79 9.55 6.48
CA GLU A 21 3.40 10.86 6.64
C GLU A 21 2.88 11.74 5.51
N LEU A 22 1.75 12.41 5.74
CA LEU A 22 1.08 13.22 4.72
C LEU A 22 1.45 14.69 4.95
N ASN A 23 2.58 15.12 4.41
CA ASN A 23 3.02 16.51 4.45
C ASN A 23 2.77 17.22 3.10
N TYR A 24 2.46 18.51 3.18
CA TYR A 24 2.29 19.42 2.04
C TYR A 24 3.32 20.58 2.04
N GLU A 25 4.26 20.58 2.97
CA GLU A 25 5.38 21.53 2.99
C GLU A 25 6.36 21.28 1.84
N ASP A 26 6.90 22.36 1.29
CA ASP A 26 7.93 22.29 0.25
C ASP A 26 9.20 21.59 0.79
N LYS A 27 9.79 20.72 -0.05
CA LYS A 27 10.98 19.90 0.25
C LYS A 27 10.84 18.97 1.47
N SER A 28 9.62 18.71 1.93
CA SER A 28 9.39 17.74 2.98
C SER A 28 9.00 16.38 2.42
N TYR A 29 9.12 15.35 3.25
CA TYR A 29 8.85 13.99 2.86
C TYR A 29 7.37 13.65 3.03
N ALA A 30 6.79 13.01 2.02
CA ALA A 30 5.44 12.48 2.07
C ALA A 30 5.47 10.97 1.75
N ARG A 31 4.86 10.16 2.61
CA ARG A 31 4.77 8.70 2.47
C ARG A 31 3.38 8.20 2.83
N CYS A 32 2.87 7.31 1.97
CA CYS A 32 1.65 6.56 2.22
C CYS A 32 1.98 5.07 2.22
N PHE A 33 1.68 4.35 3.30
CA PHE A 33 1.73 2.88 3.31
C PHE A 33 0.37 2.30 2.99
N VAL A 34 0.30 1.47 1.95
CA VAL A 34 -0.91 0.74 1.56
C VAL A 34 -0.63 -0.75 1.70
N PRO A 35 -0.95 -1.38 2.86
CA PRO A 35 -0.73 -2.81 3.06
C PRO A 35 -1.64 -3.64 2.15
N LEU A 36 -1.09 -4.70 1.56
CA LEU A 36 -1.86 -5.75 0.88
C LEU A 36 -1.81 -7.00 1.75
N GLU A 37 -2.93 -7.30 2.40
CA GLU A 37 -3.03 -8.43 3.33
C GLU A 37 -3.56 -9.66 2.60
N PHE A 38 -2.79 -10.76 2.63
CA PHE A 38 -3.17 -12.06 2.09
C PHE A 38 -3.33 -13.06 3.23
N GLY A 39 -4.45 -13.78 3.24
CA GLY A 39 -4.79 -14.70 4.32
C GLY A 39 -5.36 -14.02 5.57
N ARG A 40 -5.94 -14.83 6.45
CA ARG A 40 -6.45 -14.39 7.76
C ARG A 40 -5.39 -14.47 8.86
N PHE A 41 -4.41 -15.35 8.67
CA PHE A 41 -3.29 -15.61 9.57
C PHE A 41 -2.07 -16.02 8.77
N LEU A 42 -0.90 -16.05 9.42
CA LEU A 42 0.35 -16.44 8.77
C LEU A 42 0.24 -17.88 8.24
N TYR A 43 0.52 -18.07 6.95
CA TYR A 43 0.37 -19.36 6.25
C TYR A 43 -1.08 -19.88 6.16
N ASP A 44 -2.07 -18.99 5.96
CA ASP A 44 -3.44 -19.39 5.65
C ASP A 44 -3.47 -20.32 4.41
N PRO A 45 -3.91 -21.58 4.56
CA PRO A 45 -3.84 -22.57 3.48
C PRO A 45 -4.75 -22.24 2.29
N ASP A 46 -5.80 -21.45 2.51
CA ASP A 46 -6.81 -21.16 1.48
C ASP A 46 -6.56 -19.80 0.80
N LEU A 47 -6.03 -18.82 1.54
CA LEU A 47 -6.05 -17.40 1.15
C LEU A 47 -4.68 -16.72 1.17
N ALA A 48 -3.60 -17.40 1.59
CA ALA A 48 -2.26 -16.84 1.49
C ALA A 48 -1.81 -16.74 0.02
N LEU A 49 -1.06 -15.69 -0.29
CA LEU A 49 -0.39 -15.57 -1.59
C LEU A 49 0.75 -16.59 -1.64
N ASP A 50 0.61 -17.60 -2.49
CA ASP A 50 1.71 -18.50 -2.85
C ASP A 50 2.28 -18.10 -4.23
N PRO A 51 3.47 -17.47 -4.28
CA PRO A 51 4.10 -17.06 -5.53
C PRO A 51 4.37 -18.21 -6.51
N ALA A 52 4.55 -19.44 -6.02
CA ALA A 52 4.89 -20.60 -6.86
C ALA A 52 3.74 -21.01 -7.80
N HIS A 53 2.50 -20.62 -7.46
CA HIS A 53 1.33 -20.90 -8.29
C HIS A 53 1.20 -19.95 -9.50
N PHE A 54 2.05 -18.92 -9.61
CA PHE A 54 1.98 -17.93 -10.68
C PHE A 54 3.22 -17.97 -11.57
N ARG A 55 3.03 -18.06 -12.90
CA ARG A 55 4.13 -17.94 -13.87
C ARG A 55 4.79 -16.56 -13.92
N ASN A 56 4.02 -15.51 -13.59
CA ASN A 56 4.46 -14.12 -13.64
C ASN A 56 3.57 -13.27 -12.72
N LEU A 57 3.84 -13.31 -11.41
CA LEU A 57 3.14 -12.49 -10.43
C LEU A 57 3.53 -11.01 -10.63
N GLN A 58 2.55 -10.14 -10.85
CA GLN A 58 2.77 -8.71 -11.03
C GLN A 58 1.75 -7.90 -10.23
N LEU A 59 2.19 -6.76 -9.69
CA LEU A 59 1.34 -5.76 -9.07
C LEU A 59 1.27 -4.54 -9.98
N ARG A 60 0.08 -4.22 -10.48
CA ARG A 60 -0.17 -2.97 -11.20
C ARG A 60 -0.73 -1.93 -10.24
N ILE A 61 -0.14 -0.74 -10.24
CA ILE A 61 -0.59 0.40 -9.46
C ILE A 61 -0.99 1.50 -10.43
N ASP A 62 -2.25 1.92 -10.37
CA ASP A 62 -2.79 3.01 -11.17
C ASP A 62 -3.12 4.19 -10.25
N HIS A 63 -2.58 5.37 -10.55
CA HIS A 63 -2.84 6.60 -9.80
C HIS A 63 -3.90 7.43 -10.52
N ASN A 64 -5.02 7.70 -9.84
CA ASN A 64 -6.14 8.45 -10.43
C ASN A 64 -5.94 9.98 -10.37
N TYR A 65 -5.13 10.47 -9.43
CA TYR A 65 -4.91 11.90 -9.22
C TYR A 65 -3.46 12.18 -8.82
N ALA A 66 -2.92 13.30 -9.30
CA ALA A 66 -1.67 13.90 -8.83
C ALA A 66 -2.02 15.14 -7.99
N LEU A 67 -2.24 14.96 -6.69
CA LEU A 67 -2.73 16.01 -5.79
C LEU A 67 -1.61 16.81 -5.10
N GLY A 68 -0.36 16.71 -5.58
CA GLY A 68 0.80 17.33 -4.94
C GLY A 68 1.27 16.58 -3.68
N GLY A 69 2.13 17.22 -2.87
CA GLY A 69 2.72 16.65 -1.65
C GLY A 69 4.12 16.05 -1.83
N SER A 70 4.53 15.76 -3.08
CA SER A 70 5.91 15.44 -3.42
C SER A 70 6.19 15.86 -4.86
N SER A 71 7.26 16.63 -5.07
CA SER A 71 7.81 16.87 -6.41
C SER A 71 8.88 15.79 -6.68
N PRO A 72 8.76 14.98 -7.74
CA PRO A 72 9.74 13.93 -8.06
C PRO A 72 11.03 14.53 -8.66
N ASN A 73 11.64 15.52 -8.00
CA ASN A 73 12.85 16.22 -8.45
C ASN A 73 14.09 15.94 -7.57
N VAL A 74 14.15 14.83 -6.84
CA VAL A 74 15.38 14.40 -6.15
C VAL A 74 15.59 12.89 -6.29
N ALA A 75 15.82 12.45 -7.52
CA ALA A 75 16.62 11.25 -7.76
C ALA A 75 18.08 11.71 -7.88
N TYR A 76 18.84 11.58 -6.80
CA TYR A 76 20.31 11.55 -6.82
C TYR A 76 20.76 10.12 -6.57
#